data_AF-A0A6G7XTQ3-F1
#
_entry.id   AF-A0A6G7XTQ3-F1
#
_cell.length_a   1.000
_cell.length_b   1.000
_cell.length_c   1.000
_cell.angle_alpha   90.00
_cell.angle_beta   90.00
_cell.angle_gamma   90.00
#
_symmetry.space_group_name_H-M   'P 1'
#
loop_
_entity.id
_entity.type
_entity.pdbx_description
1 polymer ?
#
loop_
_entity_poly.entity_id
_entity_poly.type
_entity_poly.pdbx_seq_one_letter_code
_entity_poly.pdbx_strand_id
1 'polypeptide(L)'
;MTSTRVSFIAASAAAALWALKGLAIGSAGGLGESPFEGPFFLTGLASFVIASVALGVAVLPRRAVPVRALAGLGVVVAGFAVAAGIDTLVSSIVPPDADRHWAYTEVNLWVVAAALLAITLRLHRAGSDRVPAAAVPVA
;
A
#
# COMPACT_ATOMS: atom_id res chain seq x y z
N MET A 1 -4.72 7.42 -18.81
CA MET A 1 -4.16 6.42 -17.87
C MET A 1 -5.32 5.78 -17.10
N THR A 2 -5.41 4.44 -17.00
CA THR A 2 -6.54 3.77 -16.33
C THR A 2 -6.39 3.82 -14.81
N SER A 3 -7.51 3.83 -14.06
CA SER A 3 -7.50 3.86 -12.59
C SER A 3 -6.72 2.69 -11.98
N THR A 4 -6.76 1.51 -12.61
CA THR A 4 -5.96 0.35 -12.22
C THR A 4 -4.45 0.59 -12.34
N ARG A 5 -3.99 1.28 -13.39
CA ARG A 5 -2.56 1.64 -13.55
C ARG A 5 -2.13 2.66 -12.51
N VAL A 6 -2.95 3.69 -12.27
CA VAL A 6 -2.69 4.69 -11.21
C VAL A 6 -2.58 4.01 -9.85
N SER A 7 -3.53 3.12 -9.54
CA SER A 7 -3.55 2.38 -8.29
C SER A 7 -2.28 1.52 -8.10
N PHE A 8 -1.86 0.79 -9.14
CA PHE A 8 -0.66 -0.04 -9.09
C PHE A 8 0.63 0.77 -8.91
N ILE A 9 0.81 1.87 -9.66
CA ILE A 9 2.00 2.72 -9.54
C ILE A 9 2.08 3.35 -8.15
N ALA A 10 0.95 3.88 -7.65
CA ALA A 10 0.90 4.48 -6.33
C ALA A 10 1.14 3.44 -5.21
N ALA A 11 0.62 2.21 -5.34
CA ALA A 11 0.88 1.13 -4.39
C ALA A 11 2.36 0.72 -4.40
N SER A 12 2.98 0.67 -5.59
CA SER A 12 4.41 0.38 -5.75
C SER A 12 5.26 1.47 -5.11
N ALA A 13 4.89 2.74 -5.30
CA ALA A 13 5.57 3.87 -4.67
C ALA A 13 5.45 3.82 -3.14
N ALA A 14 4.25 3.54 -2.61
CA ALA A 14 4.05 3.38 -1.17
C ALA A 14 4.95 2.29 -0.57
N ALA A 15 4.97 1.10 -1.21
CA ALA A 15 5.81 -0.01 -0.77
C ALA A 15 7.30 0.33 -0.82
N ALA A 16 7.76 0.97 -1.90
CA ALA A 16 9.15 1.39 -2.04
C ALA A 16 9.54 2.44 -0.99
N LEU A 17 8.69 3.44 -0.73
CA LEU A 17 8.96 4.48 0.25
C LEU A 17 9.00 3.94 1.68
N TRP A 18 8.10 3.03 2.05
CA TRP A 18 8.15 2.41 3.38
C TRP A 18 9.30 1.39 3.52
N ALA A 19 9.75 0.77 2.43
CA ALA A 19 11.00 0.00 2.44
C ALA A 19 12.23 0.90 2.63
N LEU A 20 12.29 2.03 1.91
CA LEU A 20 13.35 3.04 2.06
C LEU A 20 13.35 3.65 3.47
N LYS A 21 12.17 3.86 4.07
CA LYS A 21 12.02 4.23 5.48
C LYS A 21 12.71 3.22 6.39
N GLY A 22 12.41 1.93 6.23
CA GLY A 22 13.03 0.86 7.01
C GLY A 22 14.56 0.82 6.86
N LEU A 23 15.07 1.01 5.65
CA LEU A 23 16.51 1.12 5.40
C LEU A 23 17.12 2.35 6.10
N ALA A 24 16.44 3.50 6.04
CA ALA A 24 16.89 4.72 6.68
C ALA A 24 16.98 4.57 8.21
N ILE A 25 15.95 3.99 8.84
CA ILE A 25 15.92 3.64 10.27
C ILE A 25 17.08 2.70 10.62
N GLY A 26 17.21 1.59 9.88
CA GLY A 26 18.26 0.60 10.12
C GLY A 26 19.67 1.17 9.98
N SER A 27 19.90 2.02 8.98
CA SER A 27 21.20 2.66 8.74
C SER A 27 21.57 3.73 9.77
N ALA A 28 20.57 4.38 10.39
CA ALA A 28 20.77 5.40 11.41
C ALA A 28 20.89 4.82 12.82
N GLY A 29 20.72 3.51 13.00
CA GLY A 29 20.87 2.83 14.28
C GLY A 29 19.58 2.67 15.09
N GLY A 30 18.42 3.09 14.56
CA GLY A 30 17.15 2.94 15.26
C GLY A 30 16.07 3.92 14.84
N LEU A 31 14.90 3.81 15.50
CA LEU A 31 13.75 4.71 15.30
C LEU A 31 14.09 6.12 15.75
N GLY A 32 13.65 7.12 14.99
CA GLY A 32 13.85 8.52 15.31
C GLY A 32 15.23 9.09 14.98
N GLU A 33 16.20 8.24 14.62
CA GLU A 33 17.58 8.66 14.35
C GLU A 33 17.78 9.19 12.92
N SER A 34 16.88 8.85 11.99
CA SER A 34 17.00 9.26 10.59
C SER A 34 16.12 10.47 10.24
N PRO A 35 16.68 11.56 9.66
CA PRO A 35 15.87 12.70 9.20
C PRO A 35 14.94 12.34 8.03
N PHE A 36 15.18 11.20 7.36
CA PHE A 36 14.37 10.72 6.24
C PHE A 36 13.17 9.87 6.68
N GLU A 37 13.09 9.50 7.96
CA GLU A 37 12.02 8.64 8.46
C GLU A 37 10.63 9.25 8.22
N GLY A 38 10.43 10.49 8.68
CA GLY A 38 9.18 11.25 8.52
C GLY A 38 8.83 11.51 7.04
N PRO A 39 9.74 12.05 6.22
CA PRO A 39 9.51 12.26 4.80
C PRO A 39 9.06 11.00 4.06
N PHE A 40 9.76 9.87 4.24
CA PHE A 40 9.39 8.60 3.59
C PHE A 40 8.07 8.03 4.11
N PHE A 41 7.80 8.17 5.41
CA PHE A 41 6.51 7.79 5.97
C PHE A 41 5.36 8.57 5.32
N LEU A 42 5.44 9.90 5.29
CA LEU A 42 4.37 10.78 4.81
C LEU A 42 4.14 10.63 3.31
N THR A 43 5.21 10.57 2.50
CA THR A 43 5.07 10.33 1.05
C THR A 43 4.56 8.93 0.75
N GLY A 44 4.96 7.92 1.51
CA GLY A 44 4.42 6.56 1.41
C GLY A 44 2.93 6.52 1.76
N LEU A 45 2.52 7.21 2.82
CA LEU A 45 1.11 7.34 3.23
C LEU A 45 0.26 8.04 2.16
N ALA A 46 0.75 9.15 1.61
CA ALA A 46 0.07 9.84 0.52
C ALA A 46 -0.12 8.92 -0.70
N SER A 47 0.92 8.18 -1.07
CA SER A 47 0.88 7.20 -2.16
C SER A 47 -0.11 6.06 -1.88
N PHE A 48 -0.15 5.56 -0.64
CA PHE A 48 -1.10 4.54 -0.20
C PHE A 48 -2.56 5.02 -0.29
N VAL A 49 -2.85 6.26 0.12
CA VAL A 49 -4.19 6.85 -0.01
C VAL A 49 -4.59 6.99 -1.48
N ILE A 50 -3.71 7.52 -2.33
CA ILE A 50 -3.95 7.62 -3.77
C ILE A 50 -4.24 6.25 -4.38
N ALA A 51 -3.43 5.25 -4.03
CA ALA A 51 -3.60 3.88 -4.50
C ALA A 51 -4.96 3.29 -4.09
N SER A 52 -5.38 3.52 -2.85
CA SER A 52 -6.64 3.04 -2.28
C SER A 52 -7.86 3.70 -2.94
N VAL A 53 -7.82 5.02 -3.16
CA VAL A 53 -8.88 5.73 -3.87
C VAL A 53 -8.96 5.27 -5.33
N ALA A 54 -7.83 5.19 -6.02
CA ALA A 54 -7.77 4.71 -7.39
C ALA A 54 -8.25 3.25 -7.51
N LEU A 55 -7.99 2.42 -6.49
CA LEU A 55 -8.51 1.06 -6.36
C LEU A 55 -10.03 1.05 -6.27
N GLY A 56 -10.61 1.82 -5.33
CA GLY A 56 -12.07 1.94 -5.18
C GLY A 56 -12.77 2.41 -6.47
N VAL A 57 -12.13 3.35 -7.18
CA VAL A 57 -12.53 3.81 -8.50
C VAL A 57 -12.49 2.68 -9.55
N ALA A 58 -11.47 1.81 -9.50
CA ALA A 58 -11.31 0.70 -10.44
C ALA A 58 -12.30 -0.46 -10.20
N VAL A 59 -12.60 -0.82 -8.95
CA VAL A 59 -13.51 -1.93 -8.64
C VAL A 59 -15.01 -1.58 -8.76
N LEU A 60 -15.38 -0.30 -8.73
CA LEU A 60 -16.77 0.16 -8.82
C LEU A 60 -17.04 1.09 -10.02
N PRO A 61 -16.86 0.63 -11.28
CA PRO A 61 -16.93 1.52 -12.45
C PRO A 61 -18.31 2.09 -12.75
N ARG A 62 -19.39 1.45 -12.28
CA ARG A 62 -20.80 1.84 -12.54
C ARG A 62 -21.46 2.62 -11.40
N ARG A 63 -20.71 2.96 -10.35
CA ARG A 63 -21.24 3.68 -9.17
C ARG A 63 -20.91 5.17 -9.26
N ALA A 64 -21.70 5.99 -8.57
CA ALA A 64 -21.45 7.43 -8.47
C ALA A 64 -20.07 7.71 -7.86
N VAL A 65 -19.45 8.82 -8.25
CA VAL A 65 -18.14 9.27 -7.75
C VAL A 65 -18.01 9.22 -6.22
N PRO A 66 -18.96 9.75 -5.41
CA PRO A 66 -18.84 9.69 -3.95
C PRO A 66 -18.79 8.26 -3.41
N VAL A 67 -19.55 7.32 -3.99
CA VAL A 67 -19.54 5.91 -3.57
C VAL A 67 -18.18 5.26 -3.84
N ARG A 68 -17.54 5.62 -4.96
CA ARG A 68 -16.20 5.12 -5.32
C ARG A 68 -15.12 5.67 -4.38
N ALA A 69 -15.23 6.95 -4.02
CA ALA A 69 -14.35 7.58 -3.05
C ALA A 69 -14.52 6.95 -1.65
N LEU A 70 -15.75 6.72 -1.21
CA LEU A 70 -16.05 6.03 0.06
C LEU A 70 -15.52 4.59 0.08
N ALA A 71 -15.61 3.87 -1.04
CA ALA A 71 -15.01 2.53 -1.14
C ALA A 71 -13.47 2.59 -1.00
N GLY A 72 -12.83 3.58 -1.63
CA GLY A 72 -11.40 3.81 -1.47
C GLY A 72 -11.02 4.17 -0.03
N LEU A 73 -11.82 5.00 0.64
CA LEU A 73 -11.65 5.31 2.06
C LEU A 73 -11.83 4.07 2.94
N GLY A 74 -12.76 3.18 2.58
CA GLY A 74 -12.93 1.88 3.23
C GLY A 74 -11.66 1.02 3.16
N VAL A 75 -10.94 1.04 2.04
CA VAL A 75 -9.63 0.37 1.91
C VAL A 75 -8.59 1.01 2.83
N VAL A 76 -8.58 2.34 2.94
CA VAL A 76 -7.66 3.04 3.87
C VAL A 76 -7.94 2.64 5.31
N VAL A 77 -9.21 2.68 5.74
CA VAL A 77 -9.64 2.27 7.09
C VAL A 77 -9.30 0.81 7.36
N ALA A 78 -9.54 -0.08 6.39
CA ALA A 78 -9.17 -1.49 6.50
C ALA A 78 -7.65 -1.66 6.65
N GLY A 79 -6.84 -0.88 5.92
CA GLY A 79 -5.38 -0.87 6.06
C GLY A 79 -4.94 -0.48 7.47
N PHE A 80 -5.52 0.58 8.04
CA PHE A 80 -5.25 0.97 9.44
C PHE A 80 -5.68 -0.09 10.45
N ALA A 81 -6.85 -0.72 10.24
CA ALA A 81 -7.33 -1.79 11.11
C ALA A 81 -6.38 -3.01 11.08
N VAL A 82 -5.89 -3.39 9.90
CA VAL A 82 -4.88 -4.44 9.75
C VAL A 82 -3.58 -4.04 10.45
N ALA A 83 -3.10 -2.81 10.26
CA ALA A 83 -1.89 -2.33 10.90
C ALA A 83 -1.99 -2.36 12.43
N ALA A 84 -3.10 -1.90 12.99
CA ALA A 84 -3.37 -1.93 14.42
C ALA A 84 -3.49 -3.36 14.97
N GLY A 85 -4.12 -4.26 14.22
CA GLY A 85 -4.20 -5.68 14.57
C GLY A 85 -2.82 -6.35 14.61
N ILE A 86 -1.95 -6.03 13.65
CA ILE A 86 -0.56 -6.51 13.62
C ILE A 86 0.21 -5.96 14.82
N ASP A 87 0.12 -4.66 15.11
CA ASP A 87 0.78 -4.07 16.27
C ASP A 87 0.30 -4.70 17.59
N THR A 88 -1.00 -4.96 17.71
CA THR A 88 -1.58 -5.68 18.86
C THR A 88 -1.02 -7.09 18.98
N LEU A 89 -0.92 -7.82 17.85
CA LEU A 89 -0.36 -9.18 17.82
C LEU A 89 1.12 -9.21 18.17
N VAL A 90 1.92 -8.29 17.62
CA VAL A 90 3.35 -8.20 17.94
C VAL A 90 3.53 -7.85 19.41
N SER A 91 2.65 -7.02 19.99
CA SER A 91 2.70 -6.63 21.40
C SER A 91 2.27 -7.72 22.36
N SER A 92 1.52 -8.74 21.91
CA SER A 92 1.19 -9.89 22.74
C SER A 92 2.26 -10.98 22.74
N ILE A 93 3.17 -10.98 21.74
CA ILE A 93 4.22 -11.99 21.57
C ILE A 93 5.59 -11.48 22.03
N VAL A 94 5.90 -10.21 21.74
CA VAL A 94 7.21 -9.61 22.04
C VAL A 94 7.13 -8.89 23.39
N PRO A 95 7.92 -9.32 24.40
CA PRO A 95 7.93 -8.67 25.71
C PRO A 95 8.34 -7.19 25.61
N PRO A 96 7.72 -6.29 26.42
CA PRO A 96 8.05 -4.87 26.42
C PRO A 96 9.46 -4.56 26.95
N ASP A 97 10.03 -5.47 27.75
CA ASP A 97 11.33 -5.29 28.41
C ASP A 97 12.52 -5.78 27.55
N ALA A 98 12.22 -6.52 26.48
CA ALA A 98 13.22 -6.82 25.47
C ALA A 98 13.40 -5.57 24.61
N ASP A 99 14.64 -5.19 24.32
CA ASP A 99 14.95 -4.13 23.34
C ASP A 99 14.21 -4.43 22.04
N ARG A 100 13.02 -3.85 21.90
CA ARG A 100 12.08 -4.21 20.84
C ARG A 100 12.69 -3.73 19.55
N HIS A 101 13.27 -4.67 18.80
CA HIS A 101 13.94 -4.35 17.55
C HIS A 101 12.99 -3.53 16.66
N TRP A 102 13.45 -2.37 16.17
CA TRP A 102 12.63 -1.38 15.45
C TRP A 102 11.78 -1.99 14.33
N ALA A 103 12.29 -3.04 13.69
CA ALA A 103 11.59 -3.76 12.62
C ALA A 103 10.20 -4.29 13.04
N TYR A 104 10.01 -4.63 14.32
CA TYR A 104 8.73 -5.06 14.85
C TYR A 104 7.68 -3.94 14.83
N THR A 105 8.11 -2.69 15.01
CA THR A 105 7.24 -1.50 14.94
C THR A 105 6.85 -1.17 13.49
N GLU A 106 7.67 -1.58 12.51
CA GLU A 106 7.47 -1.26 11.08
C GLU A 106 6.74 -2.36 10.30
N VAL A 107 6.65 -3.58 10.85
CA VAL A 107 6.12 -4.75 10.13
C VAL A 107 4.67 -4.56 9.68
N ASN A 108 3.89 -3.79 10.45
CA ASN A 108 2.51 -3.44 10.12
C ASN A 108 2.40 -2.68 8.78
N LEU A 109 3.27 -1.70 8.54
CA LEU A 109 3.33 -0.92 7.31
C LEU A 109 3.72 -1.79 6.12
N TRP A 110 4.71 -2.66 6.29
CA TRP A 110 5.17 -3.56 5.23
C TRP A 110 4.07 -4.53 4.80
N VAL A 111 3.36 -5.13 5.76
CA VAL A 111 2.25 -6.05 5.46
C VAL A 111 1.13 -5.34 4.73
N VAL A 112 0.73 -4.14 5.17
CA VAL A 112 -0.33 -3.36 4.54
C VAL A 112 0.07 -2.93 3.11
N ALA A 113 1.30 -2.46 2.90
CA ALA A 113 1.79 -2.14 1.57
C ALA A 113 1.86 -3.36 0.65
N ALA A 114 2.36 -4.49 1.15
CA ALA A 114 2.44 -5.73 0.38
C ALA A 114 1.05 -6.23 -0.04
N ALA A 115 0.08 -6.18 0.88
CA ALA A 115 -1.31 -6.56 0.59
C ALA A 115 -1.93 -5.66 -0.49
N LEU A 116 -1.80 -4.34 -0.36
CA LEU A 116 -2.32 -3.41 -1.37
C LEU A 116 -1.63 -3.58 -2.72
N LEU A 117 -0.30 -3.74 -2.73
CA LEU A 117 0.46 -3.98 -3.95
C LEU A 117 0.01 -5.29 -4.63
N ALA A 118 -0.20 -6.37 -3.88
CA ALA A 118 -0.67 -7.65 -4.42
C ALA A 118 -2.06 -7.53 -5.05
N ILE A 119 -3.00 -6.84 -4.38
CA ILE A 119 -4.36 -6.59 -4.88
C ILE A 119 -4.31 -5.78 -6.19
N THR A 120 -3.57 -4.67 -6.19
CA THR A 120 -3.49 -3.77 -7.35
C THR A 120 -2.77 -4.41 -8.52
N LEU A 121 -1.72 -5.20 -8.27
CA LEU A 121 -1.03 -6.00 -9.29
C LEU A 121 -1.97 -7.03 -9.94
N ARG A 122 -2.76 -7.75 -9.13
CA ARG A 122 -3.73 -8.73 -9.64
C ARG A 122 -4.76 -8.07 -10.57
N LEU A 123 -5.29 -6.92 -10.16
CA LEU A 123 -6.24 -6.17 -11.00
C LEU A 123 -5.59 -5.59 -12.25
N HIS A 124 -4.34 -5.13 -12.15
CA HIS A 124 -3.59 -4.62 -13.29
C HIS A 124 -3.40 -5.69 -14.37
N ARG A 125 -3.00 -6.90 -13.97
CA ARG A 125 -2.87 -8.07 -14.87
C ARG A 125 -4.20 -8.43 -15.52
N ALA A 126 -5.27 -8.58 -14.73
CA ALA A 126 -6.60 -8.92 -15.23
C ALA A 126 -7.19 -7.90 -16.22
N GLY A 127 -6.76 -6.64 -16.16
CA GLY A 127 -7.15 -5.60 -17.12
C GLY A 127 -6.39 -5.68 -18.46
N SER A 128 -5.14 -6.17 -18.44
CA SER A 128 -4.31 -6.35 -19.64
C SER A 128 -4.78 -7.53 -20.48
N ASP A 129 -5.26 -8.61 -19.85
CA ASP A 129 -5.72 -9.84 -20.54
C ASP A 129 -7.04 -9.65 -21.31
N ARG A 130 -7.77 -8.56 -21.06
CA ARG A 130 -9.08 -8.28 -21.67
C ARG A 130 -9.02 -7.48 -22.96
N VAL A 131 -7.84 -7.08 -23.43
CA VAL A 131 -7.70 -6.49 -24.77
C VAL A 131 -7.78 -7.65 -25.75
N PRO A 132 -8.90 -7.84 -26.49
CA PRO A 132 -8.92 -8.86 -27.53
C PRO A 132 -7.84 -8.47 -28.52
N ALA A 133 -6.99 -9.42 -28.91
CA ALA A 133 -6.17 -9.27 -30.10
C ALA A 133 -7.14 -9.02 -31.27
N ALA A 134 -7.42 -7.75 -31.56
CA ALA A 134 -8.26 -7.39 -32.66
C ALA A 134 -7.58 -7.97 -33.90
N ALA A 135 -8.33 -8.86 -34.54
CA ALA A 135 -8.00 -9.54 -35.78
C ALA A 135 -7.14 -8.64 -36.67
N VAL A 136 -5.89 -9.06 -36.87
CA VAL A 136 -5.13 -8.59 -38.02
C VAL A 136 -5.93 -9.05 -39.24
N PRO A 137 -6.53 -8.15 -40.04
CA PRO A 137 -7.13 -8.58 -41.28
C PRO A 137 -5.98 -9.08 -42.15
N VAL A 138 -5.93 -10.39 -42.36
CA VAL A 138 -5.10 -10.98 -43.41
C VAL A 138 -5.74 -10.51 -44.72
N ALA A 139 -4.98 -9.70 -45.46
CA ALA A 139 -5.36 -9.15 -46.75
C ALA A 139 -5.54 -10.25 -47.80
#